data_AF-A0A2D2DHC9-F1
#
_entry.id   AF-A0A2D2DHC9-F1
#
_cell.length_a   1.000
_cell.length_b   1.000
_cell.length_c   1.000
_cell.angle_alpha   90.00
_cell.angle_beta   90.00
_cell.angle_gamma   90.00
#
_symmetry.space_group_name_H-M   'P 1'
#
loop_
_entity.id
_entity.type
_entity.pdbx_description
1 polymer ?
#
loop_
_entity_poly.entity_id
_entity_poly.type
_entity_poly.pdbx_seq_one_letter_code
_entity_poly.pdbx_strand_id
1 'polypeptide(L)'
;MGKRSKRLPASSPGFRWQPGTGPDPQALARMAQAAPKPSVLMGEAWFMSGDRKMYDYLRTTAVEQLTDSQINETLWDIASGTSSFGHMNEWDDWFAYLLPRLIEIKQAPAQRPIIEMLATAFFIHYPVRIHDWTYDEVLQTLGQVIMGPSRWRDGRLILDHVFNGPPARPRETWGWWDVCSDLSVSLFFCLKYLDPRDIKGWVDSIFAIDDPHWRAQILLWLGLTRKIWDTGSAFPADLGDRSPQARWSESFLLDDRLAAPLITEENRCAFKEALRPLLALHLDDWRQSIAQVDYLEIEALPSIIDMDDL
;
A
#
# COMPACT_ATOMS: atom_id res chain seq x y z
N MET A 1 13.82 -13.86 -32.36
CA MET A 1 13.89 -13.72 -30.88
C MET A 1 15.20 -13.02 -30.51
N GLY A 2 15.17 -11.70 -30.31
CA GLY A 2 16.35 -10.94 -29.89
C GLY A 2 16.58 -11.12 -28.38
N LYS A 3 17.78 -11.53 -27.99
CA LYS A 3 18.21 -11.61 -26.59
C LYS A 3 18.14 -10.19 -25.99
N ARG A 4 17.16 -9.92 -25.11
CA ARG A 4 17.14 -8.70 -24.29
C ARG A 4 18.40 -8.68 -23.45
N SER A 5 19.28 -7.71 -23.71
CA SER A 5 20.49 -7.47 -22.94
C SER A 5 20.09 -7.13 -21.50
N LYS A 6 20.52 -7.95 -20.52
CA LYS A 6 20.40 -7.63 -19.10
C LYS A 6 21.29 -6.42 -18.83
N ARG A 7 20.73 -5.22 -18.89
CA ARG A 7 21.38 -4.04 -18.29
C ARG A 7 21.50 -4.32 -16.79
N LEU A 8 22.74 -4.30 -16.29
CA LEU A 8 22.97 -4.21 -14.85
C LEU A 8 22.29 -2.93 -14.35
N PRO A 9 21.49 -2.99 -13.27
CA PRO A 9 20.84 -1.80 -12.75
C PRO A 9 21.91 -0.82 -12.29
N ALA A 10 21.84 0.41 -12.81
CA ALA A 10 22.53 1.53 -12.19
C ALA A 10 22.07 1.62 -10.73
N SER A 11 22.96 1.98 -9.81
CA SER A 11 22.58 2.26 -8.42
C SER A 11 21.54 3.38 -8.43
N SER A 12 20.26 3.01 -8.33
CA SER A 12 19.17 3.96 -8.24
C SER A 12 19.39 4.83 -7.01
N PRO A 13 19.10 6.15 -7.08
CA PRO A 13 18.97 6.95 -5.87
C PRO A 13 17.98 6.23 -4.96
N GLY A 14 18.42 5.85 -3.75
CA GLY A 14 17.68 4.94 -2.88
C GLY A 14 16.24 5.41 -2.63
N PHE A 15 15.31 4.46 -2.51
CA PHE A 15 13.90 4.74 -2.28
C PHE A 15 13.68 5.42 -0.93
N ARG A 16 12.96 6.55 -0.92
CA ARG A 16 12.65 7.34 0.28
C ARG A 16 11.26 7.93 0.19
N TRP A 17 10.59 8.02 1.32
CA TRP A 17 9.35 8.76 1.47
C TRP A 17 9.63 10.22 1.78
N GLN A 18 9.00 11.11 1.02
CA GLN A 18 9.13 12.56 1.17
C GLN A 18 7.72 13.19 1.13
N PRO A 19 7.25 13.77 2.24
CA PRO A 19 5.96 14.46 2.29
C PRO A 19 5.74 15.43 1.14
N GLY A 20 4.66 15.24 0.40
CA GLY A 20 4.23 16.12 -0.70
C GLY A 20 4.78 15.76 -2.08
N THR A 21 5.68 14.78 -2.21
CA THR A 21 6.25 14.38 -3.52
C THR A 21 5.28 13.51 -4.33
N GLY A 22 4.74 12.45 -3.73
CA GLY A 22 3.82 11.53 -4.40
C GLY A 22 4.45 10.66 -5.50
N PRO A 23 3.62 10.04 -6.35
CA PRO A 23 4.06 9.18 -7.46
C PRO A 23 4.95 9.90 -8.49
N ASP A 24 6.02 9.23 -8.94
CA ASP A 24 6.90 9.75 -10.01
C ASP A 24 6.15 9.78 -11.36
N PRO A 25 5.94 10.97 -11.96
CA PRO A 25 5.22 11.10 -13.23
C PRO A 25 5.96 10.45 -14.40
N GLN A 26 7.29 10.37 -14.38
CA GLN A 26 8.04 9.70 -15.44
C GLN A 26 7.91 8.18 -15.34
N ALA A 27 7.87 7.64 -14.12
CA ALA A 27 7.59 6.23 -13.89
C ALA A 27 6.19 5.84 -14.39
N LEU A 28 5.17 6.66 -14.06
CA LEU A 28 3.81 6.49 -14.57
C LEU A 28 3.76 6.47 -16.10
N ALA A 29 4.44 7.42 -16.75
CA ALA A 29 4.50 7.48 -18.21
C ALA A 29 5.14 6.22 -18.82
N ARG A 30 6.23 5.71 -18.24
CA ARG A 30 6.91 4.48 -18.70
C ARG A 30 6.02 3.24 -18.51
N MET A 31 5.36 3.12 -17.36
CA MET A 31 4.39 2.06 -17.10
C MET A 31 3.21 2.11 -18.09
N ALA A 32 2.63 3.29 -18.30
CA ALA A 32 1.50 3.46 -19.23
C ALA A 32 1.87 3.17 -20.69
N GLN A 33 3.12 3.46 -21.09
CA GLN A 33 3.65 3.13 -22.41
C GLN A 33 3.87 1.62 -22.58
N ALA A 34 4.32 0.93 -21.53
CA ALA A 34 4.59 -0.50 -21.58
C ALA A 34 3.32 -1.36 -21.52
N ALA A 35 2.23 -0.83 -20.98
CA ALA A 35 0.92 -1.49 -20.89
C ALA A 35 -0.13 -0.78 -21.77
N PRO A 36 -0.18 -1.09 -23.08
CA PRO A 36 -1.22 -0.57 -23.98
C PRO A 36 -2.60 -1.14 -23.65
N LYS A 37 -3.66 -0.50 -24.16
CA LYS A 37 -5.03 -0.96 -23.95
C LYS A 37 -5.23 -2.38 -24.51
N PRO A 38 -5.71 -3.35 -23.71
CA PRO A 38 -5.91 -4.71 -24.18
C PRO A 38 -6.97 -4.78 -25.29
N SER A 39 -6.74 -5.62 -26.30
CA SER A 39 -7.72 -5.87 -27.37
C SER A 39 -8.80 -6.87 -26.94
N VAL A 40 -8.49 -7.78 -26.00
CA VAL A 40 -9.42 -8.77 -25.46
C VAL A 40 -10.22 -8.14 -24.33
N LEU A 41 -11.54 -8.36 -24.31
CA LEU A 41 -12.39 -7.87 -23.21
C LEU A 41 -12.14 -8.70 -21.96
N MET A 42 -12.18 -8.03 -20.80
CA MET A 42 -12.20 -8.71 -19.52
C MET A 42 -13.59 -9.24 -19.21
N GLY A 43 -13.68 -10.48 -18.71
CA GLY A 43 -14.91 -11.01 -18.14
C GLY A 43 -14.89 -11.05 -16.61
N GLU A 44 -16.06 -11.24 -16.01
CA GLU A 44 -16.20 -11.37 -14.56
C GLU A 44 -15.51 -12.64 -14.02
N ALA A 45 -15.12 -12.64 -12.75
CA ALA A 45 -14.50 -13.81 -12.13
C ALA A 45 -15.52 -14.88 -11.73
N TRP A 46 -16.70 -14.47 -11.28
CA TRP A 46 -17.69 -15.34 -10.65
C TRP A 46 -18.92 -15.50 -11.54
N PHE A 47 -18.96 -16.58 -12.32
CA PHE A 47 -20.10 -16.91 -13.18
C PHE A 47 -20.50 -18.37 -12.98
N MET A 48 -21.80 -18.62 -12.82
CA MET A 48 -22.37 -19.98 -12.68
C MET A 48 -23.16 -20.41 -13.92
N SER A 49 -23.24 -19.56 -14.94
CA SER A 49 -23.92 -19.80 -16.21
C SER A 49 -22.93 -20.18 -17.32
N GLY A 50 -23.46 -20.64 -18.46
CA GLY A 50 -22.66 -20.82 -19.68
C GLY A 50 -22.19 -19.49 -20.31
N ASP A 51 -22.86 -18.39 -19.96
CA ASP A 51 -22.49 -17.04 -20.37
C ASP A 51 -21.79 -16.31 -19.22
N ARG A 52 -20.72 -15.57 -19.54
CA ARG A 52 -19.90 -14.80 -18.62
C ARG A 52 -20.09 -13.31 -18.93
N LYS A 53 -20.39 -12.48 -17.93
CA LYS A 53 -20.49 -11.02 -18.13
C LYS A 53 -19.15 -10.48 -18.60
N MET A 54 -19.19 -9.68 -19.67
CA MET A 54 -18.02 -8.98 -20.20
C MET A 54 -18.09 -7.50 -19.84
N TYR A 55 -16.96 -6.89 -19.49
CA TYR A 55 -16.89 -5.48 -19.14
C TYR A 55 -16.67 -4.58 -20.37
N ASP A 56 -17.72 -4.47 -21.21
CA ASP A 56 -17.68 -3.69 -22.46
C ASP A 56 -17.28 -2.23 -22.25
N TYR A 57 -17.65 -1.66 -21.08
CA TYR A 57 -17.31 -0.27 -20.73
C TYR A 57 -15.80 -0.02 -20.69
N LEU A 58 -14.98 -1.03 -20.36
CA LEU A 58 -13.52 -0.89 -20.36
C LEU A 58 -12.99 -0.59 -21.76
N ARG A 59 -13.68 -1.06 -22.82
CA ARG A 59 -13.32 -0.79 -24.21
C ARG A 59 -13.82 0.58 -24.68
N THR A 60 -15.05 0.94 -24.33
CA THR A 60 -15.73 2.12 -24.90
C THR A 60 -15.49 3.40 -24.13
N THR A 61 -15.12 3.31 -22.86
CA THR A 61 -14.98 4.45 -21.95
C THR A 61 -13.51 4.70 -21.63
N ALA A 62 -13.12 5.98 -21.57
CA ALA A 62 -11.78 6.35 -21.12
C ALA A 62 -11.65 6.12 -19.61
N VAL A 63 -10.44 5.82 -19.11
CA VAL A 63 -10.26 5.40 -17.69
C VAL A 63 -10.68 6.51 -16.72
N GLU A 64 -10.43 7.77 -17.09
CA GLU A 64 -10.83 8.97 -16.35
C GLU A 64 -12.34 9.23 -16.32
N GLN A 65 -13.11 8.53 -17.16
CA GLN A 65 -14.57 8.62 -17.21
C GLN A 65 -15.25 7.42 -16.54
N LEU A 66 -14.50 6.43 -16.07
CA LEU A 66 -15.05 5.30 -15.33
C LEU A 66 -15.52 5.75 -13.96
N THR A 67 -16.70 5.26 -13.57
CA THR A 67 -17.20 5.46 -12.20
C THR A 67 -16.38 4.65 -11.20
N ASP A 68 -16.34 5.10 -9.94
CA ASP A 68 -15.64 4.37 -8.87
C ASP A 68 -16.19 2.95 -8.70
N SER A 69 -17.51 2.77 -8.91
CA SER A 69 -18.16 1.46 -8.90
C SER A 69 -17.62 0.53 -10.00
N GLN A 70 -17.51 1.02 -11.24
CA GLN A 70 -16.95 0.24 -12.35
C GLN A 70 -15.48 -0.13 -12.13
N ILE A 71 -14.71 0.82 -11.58
CA ILE A 71 -13.30 0.58 -11.26
C ILE A 71 -13.18 -0.49 -10.17
N ASN A 72 -13.94 -0.35 -9.08
CA ASN A 72 -13.94 -1.30 -7.98
C ASN A 72 -14.39 -2.69 -8.44
N GLU A 73 -15.47 -2.79 -9.22
CA GLU A 73 -15.94 -4.07 -9.76
C GLU A 73 -14.86 -4.74 -10.63
N THR A 74 -14.22 -3.99 -11.52
CA THR A 74 -13.14 -4.49 -12.37
C THR A 74 -11.94 -4.96 -11.54
N LEU A 75 -11.46 -4.14 -10.60
CA LEU A 75 -10.30 -4.50 -9.78
C LEU A 75 -10.60 -5.65 -8.82
N TRP A 76 -11.82 -5.72 -8.28
CA TRP A 76 -12.28 -6.82 -7.44
C TRP A 76 -12.25 -8.15 -8.19
N ASP A 77 -12.70 -8.19 -9.45
CA ASP A 77 -12.70 -9.41 -10.23
C ASP A 77 -11.29 -9.81 -10.71
N ILE A 78 -10.43 -8.85 -11.01
CA ILE A 78 -9.00 -9.10 -11.23
C ILE A 78 -8.37 -9.73 -9.98
N ALA A 79 -8.55 -9.12 -8.81
CA ALA A 79 -7.92 -9.56 -7.57
C ALA A 79 -8.49 -10.91 -7.09
N SER A 80 -9.81 -10.99 -6.91
CA SER A 80 -10.48 -12.18 -6.39
C SER A 80 -10.43 -13.35 -7.37
N GLY A 81 -10.54 -13.07 -8.68
CA GLY A 81 -10.42 -14.05 -9.75
C GLY A 81 -9.02 -14.66 -9.79
N THR A 82 -7.97 -13.82 -9.83
CA THR A 82 -6.59 -14.31 -9.81
C THR A 82 -6.27 -15.08 -8.53
N SER A 83 -6.74 -14.62 -7.37
CA SER A 83 -6.54 -15.33 -6.09
C SER A 83 -7.24 -16.70 -6.06
N SER A 84 -8.44 -16.82 -6.66
CA SER A 84 -9.26 -18.04 -6.57
C SER A 84 -8.98 -19.05 -7.68
N PHE A 85 -8.72 -18.57 -8.90
CA PHE A 85 -8.64 -19.37 -10.12
C PHE A 85 -7.26 -19.32 -10.78
N GLY A 86 -6.34 -18.53 -10.26
CA GLY A 86 -5.03 -18.28 -10.85
C GLY A 86 -5.08 -17.26 -11.99
N HIS A 87 -3.92 -17.05 -12.61
CA HIS A 87 -3.76 -16.04 -13.66
C HIS A 87 -4.58 -16.34 -14.92
N MET A 88 -5.20 -15.30 -15.46
CA MET A 88 -5.76 -15.27 -16.81
C MET A 88 -5.18 -14.09 -17.57
N ASN A 89 -4.78 -14.31 -18.83
CA ASN A 89 -4.15 -13.28 -19.66
C ASN A 89 -4.97 -11.98 -19.71
N GLU A 90 -6.29 -12.07 -19.77
CA GLU A 90 -7.16 -10.88 -19.79
C GLU A 90 -7.07 -10.08 -18.49
N TRP A 91 -7.03 -10.72 -17.32
CA TRP A 91 -6.90 -10.02 -16.04
C TRP A 91 -5.51 -9.41 -15.90
N ASP A 92 -4.47 -10.14 -16.29
CA ASP A 92 -3.09 -9.64 -16.27
C ASP A 92 -2.92 -8.41 -17.17
N ASP A 93 -3.42 -8.49 -18.41
CA ASP A 93 -3.32 -7.41 -19.40
C ASP A 93 -4.12 -6.17 -18.95
N TRP A 94 -5.35 -6.36 -18.44
CA TRP A 94 -6.18 -5.26 -17.95
C TRP A 94 -5.62 -4.64 -16.67
N PHE A 95 -5.08 -5.44 -15.74
CA PHE A 95 -4.44 -4.92 -14.54
C PHE A 95 -3.22 -4.06 -14.90
N ALA A 96 -2.34 -4.57 -15.76
CA ALA A 96 -1.17 -3.83 -16.25
C ALA A 96 -1.57 -2.50 -16.91
N TYR A 97 -2.65 -2.49 -17.70
CA TYR A 97 -3.16 -1.28 -18.34
C TYR A 97 -3.76 -0.28 -17.34
N LEU A 98 -4.56 -0.74 -16.38
CA LEU A 98 -5.28 0.10 -15.43
C LEU A 98 -4.35 0.69 -14.37
N LEU A 99 -3.36 -0.07 -13.89
CA LEU A 99 -2.50 0.29 -12.76
C LEU A 99 -1.91 1.72 -12.86
N PRO A 100 -1.09 2.09 -13.87
CA PRO A 100 -0.50 3.43 -13.92
C PRO A 100 -1.55 4.53 -14.08
N ARG A 101 -2.63 4.26 -14.83
CA ARG A 101 -3.68 5.25 -15.12
C ARG A 101 -4.51 5.55 -13.88
N LEU A 102 -4.83 4.53 -13.09
CA LEU A 102 -5.57 4.70 -11.84
C LEU A 102 -4.70 5.36 -10.76
N ILE A 103 -3.40 5.01 -10.65
CA ILE A 103 -2.48 5.74 -9.75
C ILE A 103 -2.42 7.22 -10.10
N GLU A 104 -2.40 7.58 -11.39
CA GLU A 104 -2.35 8.98 -11.82
C GLU A 104 -3.60 9.77 -11.40
N ILE A 105 -4.80 9.20 -11.61
CA ILE A 105 -6.06 9.95 -11.45
C ILE A 105 -6.77 9.74 -10.10
N LYS A 106 -6.44 8.69 -9.34
CA LYS A 106 -7.13 8.30 -8.09
C LYS A 106 -6.31 8.57 -6.83
N GLN A 107 -5.55 9.66 -6.81
CA GLN A 107 -4.73 10.04 -5.64
C GLN A 107 -5.49 10.80 -4.55
N ALA A 108 -6.73 11.20 -4.81
CA ALA A 108 -7.53 11.94 -3.84
C ALA A 108 -7.89 11.05 -2.61
N PRO A 109 -8.07 11.63 -1.42
CA PRO A 109 -8.39 10.88 -0.20
C PRO A 109 -9.63 10.01 -0.32
N ALA A 110 -10.69 10.54 -0.95
CA ALA A 110 -11.94 9.81 -1.21
C ALA A 110 -11.76 8.56 -2.09
N GLN A 111 -10.61 8.44 -2.77
CA GLN A 111 -10.27 7.34 -3.67
C GLN A 111 -9.34 6.31 -3.01
N ARG A 112 -9.12 6.42 -1.70
CA ARG A 112 -8.36 5.44 -0.89
C ARG A 112 -8.73 3.98 -1.17
N PRO A 113 -10.02 3.57 -1.24
CA PRO A 113 -10.36 2.18 -1.51
C PRO A 113 -9.81 1.66 -2.85
N ILE A 114 -9.71 2.52 -3.87
CA ILE A 114 -9.11 2.13 -5.16
C ILE A 114 -7.61 1.89 -5.00
N ILE A 115 -6.89 2.72 -4.24
CA ILE A 115 -5.46 2.53 -3.99
C ILE A 115 -5.20 1.24 -3.20
N GLU A 116 -6.02 0.97 -2.17
CA GLU A 116 -5.96 -0.28 -1.40
C GLU A 116 -6.19 -1.50 -2.31
N MET A 117 -7.20 -1.43 -3.18
CA MET A 117 -7.49 -2.50 -4.13
C MET A 117 -6.37 -2.69 -5.15
N LEU A 118 -5.78 -1.60 -5.68
CA LEU A 118 -4.63 -1.69 -6.60
C LEU A 118 -3.44 -2.39 -5.96
N ALA A 119 -3.11 -2.05 -4.71
CA ALA A 119 -2.04 -2.72 -3.97
C ALA A 119 -2.39 -4.19 -3.69
N THR A 120 -3.64 -4.49 -3.34
CA THR A 120 -4.14 -5.87 -3.14
C THR A 120 -4.00 -6.71 -4.41
N ALA A 121 -4.51 -6.20 -5.54
CA ALA A 121 -4.34 -6.84 -6.84
C ALA A 121 -2.86 -7.01 -7.19
N PHE A 122 -2.01 -6.04 -6.88
CA PHE A 122 -0.57 -6.17 -7.11
C PHE A 122 0.06 -7.28 -6.27
N PHE A 123 -0.30 -7.40 -4.99
CA PHE A 123 0.15 -8.50 -4.13
C PHE A 123 -0.22 -9.87 -4.70
N ILE A 124 -1.42 -9.98 -5.27
CA ILE A 124 -1.94 -11.23 -5.85
C ILE A 124 -1.27 -11.55 -7.18
N HIS A 125 -1.08 -10.57 -8.07
CA HIS A 125 -0.45 -10.79 -9.36
C HIS A 125 1.07 -11.00 -9.25
N TYR A 126 1.69 -10.41 -8.25
CA TYR A 126 3.14 -10.41 -8.06
C TYR A 126 3.51 -10.88 -6.65
N PRO A 127 3.16 -12.12 -6.27
CA PRO A 127 3.35 -12.60 -4.91
C PRO A 127 4.82 -12.67 -4.48
N VAL A 128 5.72 -12.88 -5.45
CA VAL A 128 7.16 -12.89 -5.26
C VAL A 128 7.74 -11.70 -6.03
N ARG A 129 8.72 -11.01 -5.43
CA ARG A 129 9.48 -9.96 -6.12
C ARG A 129 10.32 -10.60 -7.22
N ILE A 130 10.00 -10.31 -8.48
CA ILE A 130 10.84 -10.66 -9.61
C ILE A 130 11.71 -9.44 -9.92
N HIS A 131 13.02 -9.61 -10.06
CA HIS A 131 13.92 -8.50 -10.39
C HIS A 131 13.74 -8.08 -11.85
N ASP A 132 12.66 -7.36 -12.13
CA ASP A 132 12.43 -6.69 -13.40
C ASP A 132 12.10 -5.21 -13.20
N TRP A 133 12.21 -4.46 -14.30
CA TRP A 133 12.04 -3.01 -14.31
C TRP A 133 10.63 -2.56 -13.87
N THR A 134 9.63 -3.44 -13.93
CA THR A 134 8.23 -3.12 -13.59
C THR A 134 8.09 -2.78 -12.11
N TYR A 135 8.82 -3.47 -11.23
CA TYR A 135 8.72 -3.26 -9.78
C TYR A 135 9.30 -1.92 -9.33
N ASP A 136 10.42 -1.50 -9.92
CA ASP A 136 11.04 -0.21 -9.56
C ASP A 136 10.07 0.94 -9.92
N GLU A 137 9.43 0.87 -11.08
CA GLU A 137 8.44 1.88 -11.47
C GLU A 137 7.19 1.86 -10.58
N VAL A 138 6.69 0.67 -10.22
CA VAL A 138 5.53 0.55 -9.34
C VAL A 138 5.86 1.05 -7.93
N LEU A 139 7.06 0.78 -7.42
CA LEU A 139 7.51 1.34 -6.14
C LEU A 139 7.55 2.86 -6.19
N GLN A 140 8.17 3.44 -7.22
CA GLN A 140 8.23 4.91 -7.40
C GLN A 140 6.87 5.55 -7.67
N THR A 141 5.81 4.77 -7.87
CA THR A 141 4.45 5.26 -8.11
C THR A 141 3.50 4.85 -6.99
N LEU A 142 2.97 3.64 -7.02
CA LEU A 142 2.06 3.11 -6.01
C LEU A 142 2.66 3.18 -4.60
N GLY A 143 3.95 2.83 -4.46
CA GLY A 143 4.66 2.92 -3.18
C GLY A 143 4.85 4.34 -2.64
N GLN A 144 4.59 5.37 -3.46
CA GLN A 144 4.72 6.79 -3.10
C GLN A 144 3.36 7.50 -2.94
N VAL A 145 2.23 6.86 -3.21
CA VAL A 145 0.90 7.50 -3.18
C VAL A 145 0.60 8.17 -1.84
N ILE A 146 0.96 7.52 -0.73
CA ILE A 146 0.75 8.05 0.63
C ILE A 146 1.53 9.36 0.86
N MET A 147 2.61 9.59 0.12
CA MET A 147 3.43 10.79 0.16
C MET A 147 2.94 11.91 -0.76
N GLY A 148 1.81 11.73 -1.44
CA GLY A 148 1.28 12.70 -2.41
C GLY A 148 0.83 14.03 -1.79
N PRO A 149 0.86 15.13 -2.57
CA PRO A 149 0.45 16.46 -2.10
C PRO A 149 -1.03 16.55 -1.72
N SER A 150 -1.85 15.54 -2.08
CA SER A 150 -3.23 15.44 -1.61
C SER A 150 -3.34 15.09 -0.13
N ARG A 151 -2.28 14.58 0.51
CA ARG A 151 -2.26 14.15 1.92
C ARG A 151 -1.33 14.99 2.80
N TRP A 152 -0.44 15.75 2.19
CA TRP A 152 0.58 16.52 2.87
C TRP A 152 0.50 18.00 2.53
N ARG A 153 0.70 18.84 3.53
CA ARG A 153 0.87 20.29 3.37
C ARG A 153 2.00 20.73 4.30
N ASP A 154 3.02 21.36 3.74
CA ASP A 154 4.16 21.90 4.50
C ASP A 154 4.83 20.86 5.43
N GLY A 155 4.93 19.61 4.95
CA GLY A 155 5.50 18.49 5.72
C GLY A 155 4.59 17.89 6.80
N ARG A 156 3.34 18.35 6.92
CA ARG A 156 2.34 17.87 7.88
C ARG A 156 1.20 17.12 7.19
N LEU A 157 0.59 16.18 7.91
CA LEU A 157 -0.58 15.46 7.40
C LEU A 157 -1.81 16.40 7.33
N ILE A 158 -2.58 16.28 6.26
CA ILE A 158 -3.91 16.88 6.17
C ILE A 158 -4.88 15.91 6.85
N LEU A 159 -5.26 16.18 8.10
CA LEU A 159 -5.99 15.21 8.94
C LEU A 159 -7.32 14.74 8.32
N ASP A 160 -8.04 15.64 7.67
CA ASP A 160 -9.32 15.35 6.97
C ASP A 160 -9.15 14.34 5.82
N HIS A 161 -7.90 14.06 5.42
CA HIS A 161 -7.55 13.24 4.26
C HIS A 161 -6.90 11.90 4.64
N VAL A 162 -6.63 11.65 5.93
CA VAL A 162 -5.94 10.45 6.42
C VAL A 162 -6.89 9.52 7.17
N PHE A 163 -8.02 10.05 7.66
CA PHE A 163 -9.10 9.29 8.31
C PHE A 163 -10.42 9.50 7.57
N ASN A 164 -11.49 8.85 8.01
CA ASN A 164 -12.86 9.09 7.54
C ASN A 164 -13.40 10.50 7.94
N GLY A 165 -12.50 11.47 8.07
CA GLY A 165 -12.76 12.84 8.50
C GLY A 165 -12.66 13.04 10.01
N PRO A 166 -12.75 14.31 10.46
CA PRO A 166 -12.93 14.64 11.85
C PRO A 166 -14.24 14.07 12.37
N PRO A 167 -14.37 13.80 13.68
CA PRO A 167 -15.61 13.32 14.28
C PRO A 167 -16.76 14.26 13.92
N ALA A 168 -17.90 13.69 13.51
CA ALA A 168 -19.06 14.48 13.07
C ALA A 168 -19.73 15.20 14.25
N ARG A 169 -19.43 14.78 15.49
CA ARG A 169 -19.96 15.37 16.72
C ARG A 169 -18.86 15.56 17.77
N PRO A 170 -18.96 16.57 18.66
CA PRO A 170 -17.96 16.84 19.70
C PRO A 170 -17.71 15.70 20.72
N ARG A 171 -18.56 14.66 20.74
CA ARG A 171 -18.42 13.49 21.63
C ARG A 171 -17.97 12.23 20.90
N GLU A 172 -17.82 12.30 19.59
CA GLU A 172 -17.28 11.21 18.80
C GLU A 172 -15.75 11.28 18.85
N THR A 173 -15.14 10.12 18.89
CA THR A 173 -13.69 9.94 18.83
C THR A 173 -13.22 10.02 17.39
N TRP A 174 -11.97 10.41 17.20
CA TRP A 174 -11.35 10.40 15.87
C TRP A 174 -11.01 8.98 15.40
N GLY A 175 -10.83 8.05 16.34
CA GLY A 175 -10.45 6.67 16.05
C GLY A 175 -8.95 6.50 15.83
N TRP A 176 -8.12 7.33 16.49
CA TRP A 176 -6.66 7.28 16.31
C TRP A 176 -6.00 6.03 16.85
N TRP A 177 -6.74 5.13 17.50
CA TRP A 177 -6.27 3.79 17.84
C TRP A 177 -6.18 2.85 16.63
N ASP A 178 -6.91 3.15 15.55
CA ASP A 178 -6.84 2.39 14.31
C ASP A 178 -5.77 2.97 13.38
N VAL A 179 -5.05 2.07 12.70
CA VAL A 179 -4.12 2.48 11.66
C VAL A 179 -4.91 2.74 10.39
N CYS A 180 -4.65 3.90 9.83
CA CYS A 180 -5.02 4.33 8.51
C CYS A 180 -4.76 3.23 7.45
N SER A 181 -5.81 2.78 6.75
CA SER A 181 -5.75 1.61 5.87
C SER A 181 -4.84 1.79 4.64
N ASP A 182 -4.84 2.97 3.99
CA ASP A 182 -3.90 3.24 2.89
C ASP A 182 -2.44 3.39 3.37
N LEU A 183 -2.21 3.85 4.60
CA LEU A 183 -0.88 3.85 5.20
C LEU A 183 -0.41 2.41 5.43
N SER A 184 -1.25 1.58 6.04
CA SER A 184 -0.91 0.19 6.34
C SER A 184 -0.56 -0.59 5.07
N VAL A 185 -1.41 -0.50 4.03
CA VAL A 185 -1.14 -1.18 2.75
C VAL A 185 0.12 -0.63 2.08
N SER A 186 0.39 0.68 2.16
CA SER A 186 1.61 1.29 1.61
C SER A 186 2.88 0.85 2.32
N LEU A 187 2.83 0.71 3.65
CA LEU A 187 3.95 0.20 4.46
C LEU A 187 4.24 -1.26 4.12
N PHE A 188 3.23 -2.12 4.06
CA PHE A 188 3.41 -3.51 3.62
C PHE A 188 3.90 -3.59 2.18
N PHE A 189 3.41 -2.73 1.29
CA PHE A 189 3.81 -2.71 -0.11
C PHE A 189 5.31 -2.42 -0.24
N CYS A 190 5.78 -1.35 0.40
CA CYS A 190 7.19 -1.00 0.39
C CYS A 190 8.02 -2.08 1.07
N LEU A 191 7.63 -2.56 2.26
CA LEU A 191 8.35 -3.59 2.98
C LEU A 191 8.45 -4.91 2.19
N LYS A 192 7.44 -5.28 1.39
CA LYS A 192 7.47 -6.49 0.57
C LYS A 192 8.36 -6.35 -0.66
N TYR A 193 8.28 -5.21 -1.35
CA TYR A 193 8.83 -5.08 -2.70
C TYR A 193 10.16 -4.33 -2.78
N LEU A 194 10.54 -3.57 -1.74
CA LEU A 194 11.85 -2.93 -1.71
C LEU A 194 12.98 -3.95 -1.75
N ASP A 195 14.10 -3.52 -2.33
CA ASP A 195 15.36 -4.24 -2.16
C ASP A 195 15.80 -4.18 -0.69
N PRO A 196 16.29 -5.28 -0.10
CA PRO A 196 16.83 -5.26 1.26
C PRO A 196 17.83 -4.12 1.50
N ARG A 197 18.61 -3.75 0.48
CA ARG A 197 19.61 -2.67 0.56
C ARG A 197 18.99 -1.28 0.69
N ASP A 198 17.76 -1.09 0.20
CA ASP A 198 17.06 0.19 0.22
C ASP A 198 16.19 0.36 1.48
N ILE A 199 15.87 -0.73 2.18
CA ILE A 199 14.99 -0.71 3.36
C ILE A 199 15.51 0.26 4.43
N LYS A 200 16.81 0.27 4.72
CA LYS A 200 17.35 1.22 5.71
C LYS A 200 17.07 2.67 5.33
N GLY A 201 17.33 3.05 4.08
CA GLY A 201 17.10 4.43 3.62
C GLY A 201 15.62 4.83 3.66
N TRP A 202 14.73 3.88 3.38
CA TRP A 202 13.29 4.04 3.50
C TRP A 202 12.85 4.17 4.97
N VAL A 203 13.29 3.31 5.88
CA VAL A 203 12.96 3.40 7.32
C VAL A 203 13.49 4.71 7.92
N ASP A 204 14.73 5.11 7.59
CA ASP A 204 15.28 6.41 8.00
C ASP A 204 14.35 7.56 7.55
N SER A 205 13.76 7.47 6.34
CA SER A 205 12.84 8.49 5.84
C SER A 205 11.48 8.50 6.53
N ILE A 206 10.97 7.34 6.96
CA ILE A 206 9.75 7.26 7.79
C ILE A 206 9.96 7.99 9.11
N PHE A 207 11.12 7.79 9.74
CA PHE A 207 11.43 8.36 11.04
C PHE A 207 11.83 9.84 10.99
N ALA A 208 12.23 10.34 9.82
CA ALA A 208 12.57 11.74 9.61
C ALA A 208 11.35 12.68 9.54
N ILE A 209 10.14 12.15 9.41
CA ILE A 209 8.92 12.96 9.31
C ILE A 209 8.53 13.48 10.70
N ASP A 210 8.60 14.80 10.86
CA ASP A 210 8.28 15.50 12.11
C ASP A 210 6.80 15.89 12.19
N ASP A 211 5.93 14.88 12.32
CA ASP A 211 4.49 15.06 12.48
C ASP A 211 3.93 14.10 13.56
N PRO A 212 3.26 14.59 14.62
CA PRO A 212 2.81 13.73 15.73
C PRO A 212 1.75 12.71 15.31
N HIS A 213 0.90 13.04 14.34
CA HIS A 213 -0.11 12.12 13.81
C HIS A 213 0.54 11.00 13.01
N TRP A 214 1.52 11.34 12.18
CA TRP A 214 2.35 10.36 11.49
C TRP A 214 3.03 9.41 12.47
N ARG A 215 3.71 9.96 13.49
CA ARG A 215 4.41 9.17 14.52
C ARG A 215 3.47 8.21 15.24
N ALA A 216 2.28 8.69 15.65
CA ALA A 216 1.28 7.85 16.28
C ALA A 216 0.89 6.66 15.39
N GLN A 217 0.62 6.93 14.12
CA GLN A 217 0.23 5.90 13.16
C GLN A 217 1.33 4.89 12.85
N ILE A 218 2.60 5.33 12.77
CA ILE A 218 3.74 4.43 12.60
C ILE A 218 3.92 3.54 13.83
N LEU A 219 3.86 4.08 15.05
CA LEU A 219 4.01 3.26 16.27
C LEU A 219 2.86 2.25 16.42
N LEU A 220 1.63 2.65 16.13
CA LEU A 220 0.48 1.74 16.12
C LEU A 220 0.66 0.63 15.08
N TRP A 221 1.07 0.98 13.85
CA TRP A 221 1.32 -0.01 12.81
C TRP A 221 2.39 -1.01 13.23
N LEU A 222 3.51 -0.54 13.79
CA LEU A 222 4.59 -1.41 14.25
C LEU A 222 4.11 -2.42 15.31
N GLY A 223 3.39 -1.95 16.33
CA GLY A 223 2.85 -2.79 17.39
C GLY A 223 1.84 -3.82 16.87
N LEU A 224 0.84 -3.36 16.11
CA LEU A 224 -0.25 -4.21 15.62
C LEU A 224 0.21 -5.25 14.58
N THR A 225 1.24 -4.93 13.80
CA THR A 225 1.67 -5.79 12.69
C THR A 225 2.90 -6.65 13.00
N ARG A 226 3.37 -6.67 14.26
CA ARG A 226 4.60 -7.36 14.69
C ARG A 226 4.70 -8.80 14.19
N LYS A 227 3.62 -9.59 14.28
CA LYS A 227 3.62 -11.00 13.81
C LYS A 227 3.90 -11.17 12.32
N ILE A 228 3.69 -10.14 11.50
CA ILE A 228 3.91 -10.18 10.06
C ILE A 228 5.38 -9.85 9.73
N TRP A 229 5.92 -8.77 10.30
CA TRP A 229 7.29 -8.33 9.97
C TRP A 229 8.38 -8.90 10.89
N ASP A 230 8.05 -9.40 12.08
CA ASP A 230 9.03 -9.99 13.00
C ASP A 230 9.27 -11.47 12.68
N THR A 231 8.20 -12.27 12.78
CA THR A 231 8.23 -13.73 12.59
C THR A 231 7.82 -14.17 11.20
N GLY A 232 7.06 -13.35 10.46
CA GLY A 232 6.50 -13.76 9.17
C GLY A 232 5.41 -14.81 9.26
N SER A 233 4.81 -14.99 10.43
CA SER A 233 3.89 -16.08 10.73
C SER A 233 2.42 -15.71 10.53
N ALA A 234 2.14 -14.53 9.98
CA ALA A 234 0.80 -14.00 9.80
C ALA A 234 0.69 -13.25 8.47
N PHE A 235 -0.53 -13.11 8.01
CA PHE A 235 -0.96 -12.28 6.90
C PHE A 235 -1.80 -11.10 7.42
N PRO A 236 -2.03 -10.06 6.61
CA PRO A 236 -2.88 -8.93 6.99
C PRO A 236 -4.30 -9.35 7.38
N ALA A 237 -4.82 -10.43 6.79
CA ALA A 237 -6.09 -11.05 7.15
C ALA A 237 -6.14 -11.58 8.61
N ASP A 238 -4.99 -11.92 9.20
CA ASP A 238 -4.89 -12.50 10.54
C ASP A 238 -4.87 -11.44 11.66
N LEU A 239 -4.83 -10.14 11.31
CA LEU A 239 -4.74 -9.04 12.28
C LEU A 239 -6.02 -8.84 13.10
N GLY A 240 -7.09 -9.58 12.80
CA GLY A 240 -8.36 -9.51 13.49
C GLY A 240 -9.21 -8.31 13.08
N ASP A 241 -10.50 -8.42 13.41
CA ASP A 241 -11.55 -7.50 12.91
C ASP A 241 -11.96 -6.42 13.90
N ARG A 242 -11.30 -6.39 15.07
CA ARG A 242 -11.64 -5.49 16.18
C ARG A 242 -10.55 -4.45 16.34
N SER A 243 -10.96 -3.21 16.60
CA SER A 243 -10.04 -2.14 16.98
C SER A 243 -9.26 -2.49 18.25
N PRO A 244 -7.99 -2.06 18.35
CA PRO A 244 -7.19 -1.40 17.32
C PRO A 244 -6.83 -2.34 16.15
N GLN A 245 -6.96 -1.88 14.91
CA GLN A 245 -6.66 -2.67 13.70
C GLN A 245 -5.71 -1.95 12.73
N ALA A 246 -4.98 -2.74 11.93
CA ALA A 246 -4.11 -2.25 10.85
C ALA A 246 -4.41 -2.91 9.50
N ARG A 247 -5.62 -3.44 9.32
CA ARG A 247 -6.07 -4.05 8.06
C ARG A 247 -6.66 -3.02 7.12
N TRP A 248 -6.84 -3.43 5.86
CA TRP A 248 -7.61 -2.70 4.84
C TRP A 248 -8.69 -3.63 4.26
N SER A 249 -9.66 -3.07 3.54
CA SER A 249 -10.92 -3.75 3.21
C SER A 249 -10.72 -5.12 2.56
N GLU A 250 -9.80 -5.25 1.61
CA GLU A 250 -9.58 -6.47 0.81
C GLU A 250 -8.32 -7.25 1.20
N SER A 251 -7.75 -6.93 2.36
CA SER A 251 -6.62 -7.68 2.93
C SER A 251 -6.89 -9.18 3.11
N PHE A 252 -8.16 -9.59 3.23
CA PHE A 252 -8.57 -10.99 3.33
C PHE A 252 -8.34 -11.81 2.05
N LEU A 253 -8.11 -11.15 0.90
CA LEU A 253 -7.67 -11.84 -0.32
C LEU A 253 -6.20 -12.26 -0.26
N LEU A 254 -5.46 -11.80 0.76
CA LEU A 254 -4.06 -12.12 0.96
C LEU A 254 -3.91 -13.18 2.05
N ASP A 255 -3.64 -14.40 1.62
CA ASP A 255 -3.41 -15.53 2.52
C ASP A 255 -2.21 -16.38 2.06
N ASP A 256 -1.99 -17.50 2.75
CA ASP A 256 -0.89 -18.43 2.51
C ASP A 256 -0.91 -19.09 1.12
N ARG A 257 -2.03 -19.01 0.39
CA ARG A 257 -2.14 -19.53 -0.99
C ARG A 257 -1.36 -18.68 -1.99
N LEU A 258 -1.06 -17.42 -1.68
CA LEU A 258 -0.26 -16.53 -2.54
C LEU A 258 1.25 -16.84 -2.52
N ALA A 259 1.69 -17.95 -1.93
CA ALA A 259 3.10 -18.30 -1.67
C ALA A 259 3.71 -17.62 -0.44
N ALA A 260 4.54 -18.40 0.27
CA ALA A 260 5.06 -18.15 1.60
C ALA A 260 5.91 -16.86 1.73
N PRO A 261 6.19 -16.48 2.99
CA PRO A 261 5.47 -15.46 3.77
C PRO A 261 5.26 -14.12 3.02
N LEU A 262 4.28 -13.31 3.46
CA LEU A 262 3.98 -12.01 2.81
C LEU A 262 5.24 -11.15 2.61
N ILE A 263 6.05 -11.01 3.66
CA ILE A 263 7.35 -10.33 3.63
C ILE A 263 8.45 -11.39 3.68
N THR A 264 9.44 -11.32 2.79
CA THR A 264 10.55 -12.28 2.76
C THR A 264 11.42 -12.17 4.01
N GLU A 265 12.16 -13.23 4.34
CA GLU A 265 13.09 -13.20 5.49
C GLU A 265 14.16 -12.13 5.32
N GLU A 266 14.69 -11.93 4.11
CA GLU A 266 15.68 -10.89 3.82
C GLU A 266 15.14 -9.49 4.13
N ASN A 267 13.90 -9.20 3.72
CA ASN A 267 13.27 -7.90 3.96
C ASN A 267 12.93 -7.72 5.43
N ARG A 268 12.47 -8.77 6.13
CA ARG A 268 12.25 -8.72 7.59
C ARG A 268 13.53 -8.45 8.37
N CYS A 269 14.62 -9.13 8.04
CA CYS A 269 15.92 -8.91 8.68
C CYS A 269 16.42 -7.49 8.47
N ALA A 270 16.45 -7.01 7.22
CA ALA A 270 16.86 -5.65 6.91
C ALA A 270 15.97 -4.60 7.59
N PHE A 271 14.65 -4.85 7.68
CA PHE A 271 13.73 -3.96 8.40
C PHE A 271 14.01 -3.92 9.90
N LYS A 272 14.19 -5.08 10.56
CA LYS A 272 14.53 -5.16 11.99
C LYS A 272 15.86 -4.48 12.30
N GLU A 273 16.88 -4.71 11.47
CA GLU A 273 18.20 -4.08 11.62
C GLU A 273 18.14 -2.55 11.48
N ALA A 274 17.30 -2.04 10.56
CA ALA A 274 17.11 -0.60 10.39
C ALA A 274 16.24 0.02 11.50
N LEU A 275 15.20 -0.69 11.95
CA LEU A 275 14.19 -0.18 12.88
C LEU A 275 14.73 -0.03 14.31
N ARG A 276 15.41 -1.05 14.83
CA ARG A 276 15.88 -1.10 16.24
C ARG A 276 16.65 0.13 16.70
N PRO A 277 17.71 0.59 16.01
CA PRO A 277 18.46 1.75 16.46
C PRO A 277 17.61 3.03 16.43
N LEU A 278 16.64 3.14 15.51
CA LEU A 278 15.75 4.29 15.42
C LEU A 278 14.72 4.29 16.54
N LEU A 279 14.13 3.13 16.89
CA LEU A 279 13.25 3.02 18.05
C LEU A 279 14.00 3.36 19.34
N ALA A 280 15.18 2.78 19.56
CA ALA A 280 16.00 3.07 20.74
C ALA A 280 16.35 4.56 20.87
N LEU A 281 16.49 5.27 19.75
CA LEU A 281 16.83 6.69 19.74
C LEU A 281 15.60 7.61 19.85
N HIS A 282 14.47 7.24 19.24
CA HIS A 282 13.36 8.15 19.01
C HIS A 282 12.06 7.83 19.76
N LEU A 283 11.93 6.64 20.37
CA LEU A 283 10.65 6.19 20.93
C LEU A 283 10.09 7.15 21.99
N ASP A 284 10.92 7.59 22.94
CA ASP A 284 10.49 8.50 24.01
C ASP A 284 10.13 9.88 23.47
N ASP A 285 10.95 10.43 22.58
CA ASP A 285 10.68 11.71 21.92
C ASP A 285 9.38 11.67 21.11
N TRP A 286 9.12 10.55 20.43
CA TRP A 286 7.89 10.34 19.67
C TRP A 286 6.68 10.25 20.59
N ARG A 287 6.73 9.44 21.65
CA ARG A 287 5.68 9.34 22.68
C ARG A 287 5.39 10.72 23.28
N GLN A 288 6.42 11.49 23.61
CA GLN A 288 6.25 12.86 24.11
C GLN A 288 5.59 13.78 23.08
N SER A 289 5.98 13.72 21.81
CA SER A 289 5.37 14.54 20.76
C SER A 289 3.90 14.18 20.50
N ILE A 290 3.52 12.91 20.66
CA ILE A 290 2.15 12.44 20.55
C ILE A 290 1.33 12.94 21.74
N ALA A 291 1.89 12.88 22.96
CA ALA A 291 1.25 13.36 24.19
C ALA A 291 0.97 14.87 24.19
N GLN A 292 1.64 15.66 23.33
CA GLN A 292 1.36 17.10 23.17
C GLN A 292 0.06 17.38 22.39
N VAL A 293 -0.60 16.36 21.83
CA VAL A 293 -1.87 16.48 21.11
C VAL A 293 -2.95 15.73 21.90
N ASP A 294 -3.83 16.47 22.58
CA ASP A 294 -4.81 15.95 23.56
C ASP A 294 -5.55 14.68 23.09
N TYR A 295 -6.10 14.67 21.87
CA TYR A 295 -6.84 13.49 21.38
C TYR A 295 -5.93 12.32 21.01
N LEU A 296 -4.67 12.55 20.59
CA LEU A 296 -3.73 11.46 20.36
C LEU A 296 -3.25 10.85 21.68
N GLU A 297 -3.07 11.68 22.71
CA GLU A 297 -2.76 11.21 24.06
C GLU A 297 -3.86 10.26 24.58
N ILE A 298 -5.12 10.64 24.37
CA ILE A 298 -6.27 9.86 24.85
C ILE A 298 -6.54 8.62 23.98
N GLU A 299 -6.44 8.74 22.66
CA GLU A 299 -6.89 7.69 21.74
C GLU A 299 -5.76 6.76 21.27
N ALA A 300 -4.59 7.30 20.90
CA ALA A 300 -3.51 6.53 20.27
C ALA A 300 -2.55 5.91 21.29
N LEU A 301 -2.03 6.72 22.24
CA LEU A 301 -1.01 6.25 23.19
C LEU A 301 -1.42 5.00 23.98
N PRO A 302 -2.67 4.84 24.46
CA PRO A 302 -3.06 3.63 25.18
C PRO A 302 -2.98 2.36 24.34
N SER A 303 -2.98 2.49 23.01
CA SER A 303 -2.88 1.37 22.06
C SER A 303 -1.43 1.13 21.58
N ILE A 304 -0.50 2.04 21.89
CA ILE A 304 0.93 1.90 21.61
C ILE A 304 1.60 1.19 22.80
N ILE A 305 1.37 -0.12 22.89
CA ILE A 305 1.87 -0.98 23.96
C ILE A 305 3.01 -1.87 23.42
N ASP A 306 3.90 -2.35 24.29
CA ASP A 306 4.91 -3.38 24.00
C ASP A 306 5.95 -2.99 22.94
N MET A 307 6.21 -1.70 22.78
CA MET A 307 7.25 -1.17 21.88
C MET A 307 8.66 -1.22 22.49
N ASP A 308 8.76 -1.35 23.82
CA ASP A 308 10.04 -1.33 24.55
C ASP A 308 10.84 -2.64 24.38
N ASP A 309 10.19 -3.71 23.89
CA ASP A 309 10.76 -5.04 23.62
C ASP A 309 11.09 -5.28 22.13
N LEU A 310 11.21 -4.20 21.33
CA LEU A 310 11.51 -4.24 19.88
C LEU A 310 12.98 -3.97 19.55
#